data_AF-A0A367IYV3-F1
#
_entry.id   AF-A0A367IYV3-F1
#
_cell.length_a   1.000
_cell.length_b   1.000
_cell.length_c   1.000
_cell.angle_alpha   90.00
_cell.angle_beta   90.00
_cell.angle_gamma   90.00
#
_symmetry.space_group_name_H-M   'P 1'
#
loop_
_entity.id
_entity.type
_entity.pdbx_description
1 polymer ?
#
loop_
_entity_poly.entity_id
_entity_poly.type
_entity_poly.pdbx_seq_one_letter_code
_entity_poly.pdbx_strand_id
1 'polypeptide(L)'
;MSSIEQQFQLMQQQIAALQEQLNNTNLAPMQSADDTATRPLHSMGTRPHYDWSPSEALTEVMNLDAPLHTSPMLSDSERKMIIESYPPMAHM
;
A
#
# COMPACT_ATOMS: atom_id res chain seq x y z
N MET A 1 -5.38 1.24 46.91
CA MET A 1 -4.60 1.10 45.67
C MET A 1 -5.52 1.52 44.54
N SER A 2 -5.12 2.55 43.80
CA SER A 2 -6.02 3.42 43.04
C SER A 2 -6.43 2.78 41.72
N SER A 3 -7.70 2.93 41.31
CA SER A 3 -8.25 2.43 40.03
C SER A 3 -7.37 2.82 38.82
N ILE A 4 -6.71 3.99 38.89
CA ILE A 4 -5.78 4.48 37.88
C ILE A 4 -4.55 3.57 37.68
N GLU A 5 -4.00 3.01 38.76
CA GLU A 5 -2.80 2.18 38.70
C GLU A 5 -3.11 0.86 38.00
N GLN A 6 -4.31 0.34 38.26
CA GLN A 6 -4.83 -0.87 37.62
C GLN A 6 -5.07 -0.65 36.13
N GLN A 7 -5.61 0.52 35.75
CA GLN A 7 -5.83 0.90 34.36
C GLN A 7 -4.50 1.07 33.59
N PHE A 8 -3.48 1.64 34.24
CA PHE A 8 -2.14 1.76 33.67
C PHE A 8 -1.45 0.40 33.47
N GLN A 9 -1.61 -0.51 34.44
CA GLN A 9 -1.09 -1.87 34.33
C GLN A 9 -1.75 -2.65 33.18
N LEU A 10 -3.07 -2.54 33.02
CA LEU A 10 -3.79 -3.16 31.91
C LEU A 10 -3.33 -2.61 30.55
N MET A 11 -3.13 -1.29 30.46
CA MET A 11 -2.61 -0.65 29.24
C MET A 11 -1.20 -1.15 28.89
N GLN A 12 -0.30 -1.20 29.87
CA GLN A 12 1.05 -1.74 29.65
C GLN A 12 1.02 -3.20 29.18
N GLN A 13 0.13 -4.02 29.75
CA GLN A 13 -0.02 -5.42 29.37
C GLN A 13 -0.52 -5.57 27.93
N GLN A 14 -1.44 -4.70 27.50
CA GLN A 14 -1.95 -4.68 26.12
C GLN A 14 -0.85 -4.27 25.12
N ILE A 15 0.00 -3.31 25.47
CA ILE A 15 1.14 -2.89 24.65
C ILE A 15 2.17 -4.01 24.53
N ALA A 16 2.49 -4.70 25.62
CA ALA A 16 3.41 -5.83 25.61
C ALA A 16 2.92 -6.97 24.72
N ALA A 17 1.62 -7.30 24.80
CA ALA A 17 1.00 -8.33 23.97
C ALA A 17 1.05 -7.98 22.47
N LEU A 18 0.81 -6.71 22.10
CA LEU A 18 0.92 -6.23 20.73
C LEU A 18 2.37 -6.28 20.20
N GLN A 19 3.35 -5.91 21.03
CA GLN A 19 4.77 -6.01 20.67
C GLN A 19 5.19 -7.47 20.42
N GLU A 20 4.74 -8.39 21.27
CA GLU A 20 5.03 -9.81 21.12
C GLU A 20 4.37 -10.40 19.86
N GLN A 21 3.15 -9.95 19.53
CA GLN A 21 2.46 -10.32 18.29
C GLN A 21 3.21 -9.81 17.05
N LEU A 22 3.72 -8.58 17.06
CA LEU A 22 4.53 -8.05 15.95
C LEU A 22 5.88 -8.76 15.83
N ASN A 23 6.51 -9.12 16.94
CA ASN A 23 7.80 -9.82 16.94
C ASN A 23 7.67 -11.29 16.49
N ASN A 24 6.53 -11.94 16.79
CA ASN A 24 6.19 -13.29 16.32
C ASN A 24 5.59 -13.30 14.91
N THR A 25 5.20 -12.13 14.38
CA THR A 25 4.86 -12.01 12.96
C THR A 25 6.18 -12.11 12.22
N ASN A 26 6.51 -13.34 11.78
CA ASN A 26 7.64 -13.61 10.91
C ASN A 26 7.49 -12.74 9.66
N LEU A 27 8.10 -11.55 9.70
CA LEU A 27 8.40 -10.71 8.56
C LEU A 27 9.49 -11.42 7.76
N ALA A 28 9.23 -12.66 7.33
CA ALA A 28 9.98 -13.27 6.27
C ALA A 28 9.89 -12.25 5.12
N PRO A 29 11.03 -11.79 4.57
CA PRO A 29 11.01 -11.02 3.34
C PRO A 29 10.13 -11.80 2.36
N MET A 30 9.16 -11.14 1.73
CA MET A 30 8.27 -11.76 0.75
C MET A 30 9.11 -12.66 -0.17
N GLN A 31 9.00 -13.97 0.04
CA GLN A 31 9.89 -14.93 -0.60
C GLN A 31 9.37 -15.09 -2.03
N SER A 32 10.19 -14.70 -3.00
CA SER A 32 9.89 -14.79 -4.43
C SER A 32 9.48 -16.21 -4.79
N ALA A 33 8.36 -16.38 -5.51
CA ALA A 33 8.02 -17.64 -6.14
C ALA A 33 9.04 -17.91 -7.25
N ASP A 34 9.96 -18.83 -7.00
CA ASP A 34 11.09 -19.16 -7.88
C ASP A 34 10.69 -20.18 -8.94
N ASP A 35 9.52 -19.98 -9.57
CA ASP A 35 9.02 -20.96 -10.52
C ASP A 35 8.65 -20.37 -11.88
N THR A 36 9.51 -20.75 -12.83
CA THR A 36 9.23 -20.91 -14.27
C THR A 36 9.13 -19.64 -15.13
N ALA A 37 10.28 -19.23 -15.67
CA ALA A 37 10.53 -19.32 -17.12
C ALA A 37 11.99 -18.95 -17.43
N THR A 38 12.68 -19.81 -18.16
CA THR A 38 13.99 -19.59 -18.81
C THR A 38 14.03 -18.23 -19.51
N ARG A 39 14.68 -17.21 -18.90
CA ARG A 39 14.88 -15.90 -19.53
C ARG A 39 16.31 -15.73 -20.04
N PRO A 40 16.52 -15.15 -21.24
CA PRO A 40 17.84 -15.04 -21.86
C PRO A 40 18.84 -14.20 -21.06
N LEU A 41 20.10 -14.61 -21.07
CA LEU A 41 21.25 -14.08 -20.32
C LEU A 41 21.64 -12.60 -20.57
N HIS A 42 20.88 -11.82 -21.36
CA HIS A 42 21.28 -10.48 -21.80
C HIS A 42 20.33 -9.33 -21.40
N SER A 43 19.44 -9.52 -20.43
CA SER A 43 18.73 -8.38 -19.83
C SER A 43 19.57 -7.76 -18.70
N MET A 44 20.49 -6.84 -19.04
CA MET A 44 21.13 -5.95 -18.06
C MET A 44 20.08 -5.04 -17.42
N GLY A 45 19.46 -5.57 -16.36
CA GLY A 45 18.37 -4.95 -15.64
C GLY A 45 17.53 -6.03 -14.97
N THR A 46 18.13 -6.83 -14.09
CA THR A 46 17.41 -7.69 -13.16
C THR A 46 16.74 -6.81 -12.11
N ARG A 47 15.76 -6.00 -12.53
CA ARG A 47 14.85 -5.38 -11.57
C ARG A 47 14.09 -6.54 -10.95
N PRO A 48 14.19 -6.76 -9.62
CA PRO A 48 13.38 -7.77 -8.97
C PRO A 48 11.91 -7.46 -9.30
N HIS A 49 11.22 -8.47 -9.81
CA HIS A 49 9.79 -8.37 -10.08
C HIS A 49 9.08 -8.63 -8.75
N TYR A 50 8.53 -7.58 -8.16
CA TYR A 50 7.73 -7.71 -6.95
C TYR A 50 6.26 -7.77 -7.36
N ASP A 51 5.81 -8.96 -7.69
CA ASP A 51 4.38 -9.24 -7.78
C ASP A 51 3.81 -9.16 -6.37
N TRP A 52 3.20 -8.03 -6.04
CA TRP A 52 2.48 -7.86 -4.78
C TRP A 52 0.99 -7.95 -5.07
N SER A 53 0.33 -8.87 -4.36
CA SER A 53 -1.13 -8.93 -4.27
C SER A 53 -1.52 -8.58 -2.84
N PRO A 54 -2.48 -7.66 -2.63
CA PRO A 54 -2.94 -7.33 -1.30
C PRO A 54 -3.64 -8.54 -0.65
N SER A 55 -3.55 -8.67 0.67
CA SER A 55 -4.37 -9.64 1.40
C SER A 55 -5.83 -9.18 1.44
N GLU A 56 -6.77 -10.10 1.66
CA GLU A 56 -8.21 -9.77 1.75
C GLU A 56 -8.50 -8.69 2.81
N ALA A 57 -7.94 -8.85 4.01
CA ALA A 57 -8.08 -7.86 5.08
C ALA A 57 -7.52 -6.47 4.69
N LEU A 58 -6.40 -6.42 3.97
CA LEU A 58 -5.81 -5.16 3.54
C LEU A 58 -6.60 -4.53 2.38
N THR A 59 -7.12 -5.37 1.49
CA THR A 59 -8.00 -4.96 0.38
C THR A 59 -9.26 -4.31 0.93
N GLU A 60 -9.87 -4.88 1.97
CA GLU A 60 -11.06 -4.35 2.63
C GLU A 60 -10.76 -3.06 3.40
N VAL A 61 -9.71 -3.03 4.24
CA VAL A 61 -9.34 -1.84 5.03
C VAL A 61 -8.99 -0.64 4.15
N MET A 62 -8.27 -0.87 3.06
CA MET A 62 -7.84 0.18 2.15
C MET A 62 -8.81 0.41 1.00
N ASN A 63 -9.90 -0.37 0.94
CA ASN A 63 -10.91 -0.35 -0.11
C ASN A 63 -10.29 -0.38 -1.52
N LEU A 64 -9.31 -1.27 -1.73
CA LEU A 64 -8.53 -1.32 -2.97
C LEU A 64 -9.36 -1.75 -4.18
N ASP A 65 -10.48 -2.41 -3.94
CA ASP A 65 -11.45 -2.79 -4.97
C ASP A 65 -12.35 -1.62 -5.40
N ALA A 66 -12.31 -0.49 -4.69
CA ALA A 66 -13.07 0.68 -5.07
C ALA A 66 -12.43 1.40 -6.26
N PRO A 67 -13.23 1.85 -7.25
CA PRO A 67 -12.72 2.68 -8.32
C PRO A 67 -12.08 3.96 -7.76
N LEU A 68 -10.83 4.22 -8.13
CA LEU A 68 -10.13 5.46 -7.73
C LEU A 68 -10.75 6.72 -8.36
N HIS A 69 -11.44 6.57 -9.48
CA HIS A 69 -12.05 7.66 -10.23
C HIS A 69 -13.58 7.50 -10.23
N THR A 70 -14.22 8.05 -9.21
CA THR A 70 -15.69 8.08 -9.06
C THR A 70 -16.31 9.37 -9.58
N SER A 71 -15.49 10.33 -10.01
CA SER A 71 -15.99 11.61 -10.51
C SER A 71 -16.84 11.42 -11.76
N PRO A 72 -17.96 12.15 -11.88
CA PRO A 72 -18.76 12.12 -13.10
C PRO A 72 -17.92 12.57 -14.29
N MET A 73 -18.24 12.04 -15.48
CA MET A 73 -17.59 12.51 -16.70
C MET A 73 -17.89 13.99 -16.91
N LEU A 74 -16.82 14.76 -17.17
CA LEU A 74 -16.91 16.16 -17.51
C LEU A 74 -17.57 16.35 -18.88
N SER A 75 -18.27 17.48 -19.06
CA SER A 75 -18.72 17.90 -20.39
C SER A 75 -17.52 18.24 -21.29
N ASP A 76 -17.73 18.20 -22.60
CA ASP A 76 -16.68 18.57 -23.56
C ASP A 76 -16.17 19.99 -23.37
N SER A 77 -17.04 20.93 -22.97
CA SER A 77 -16.68 22.31 -22.65
C SER A 77 -15.75 22.41 -21.43
N GLU A 78 -16.05 21.69 -20.35
CA GLU A 78 -15.24 21.71 -19.13
C GLU A 78 -13.88 21.04 -19.36
N ARG A 79 -13.87 19.92 -20.08
CA ARG A 79 -12.64 19.24 -20.46
C ARG A 79 -11.73 20.14 -21.30
N LYS A 80 -12.30 20.83 -22.30
CA LYS A 80 -11.56 21.78 -23.14
C LYS A 80 -10.98 22.93 -22.32
N MET A 81 -11.78 23.51 -21.43
CA MET A 81 -11.33 24.59 -20.54
C MET A 81 -10.14 24.18 -19.69
N ILE A 82 -10.18 22.99 -19.07
CA ILE A 82 -9.09 22.47 -18.25
C ILE A 82 -7.82 22.35 -19.11
N ILE A 83 -7.90 21.72 -20.28
CA ILE A 83 -6.75 21.51 -21.17
C ILE A 83 -6.13 22.86 -21.59
N GLU A 84 -6.94 23.83 -22.00
CA GLU A 84 -6.47 25.13 -22.47
C GLU A 84 -5.94 26.03 -21.33
N SER A 85 -6.38 25.78 -20.09
CA SER A 85 -5.90 26.51 -18.91
C SER A 85 -4.54 26.03 -18.39
N TYR A 86 -4.05 24.87 -18.84
CA TYR A 86 -2.75 24.36 -18.40
C TYR A 86 -1.61 25.21 -18.98
N PRO A 87 -0.67 25.70 -18.15
CA PRO A 87 0.46 26.47 -18.64
C PRO A 87 1.35 25.60 -19.55
N PRO A 88 1.96 26.16 -20.61
CA PRO A 88 2.89 25.43 -21.45
C PRO A 88 4.09 24.96 -20.62
N MET A 89 4.47 23.69 -20.76
CA MET A 89 5.62 23.10 -20.05
C MET A 89 6.99 23.65 -20.51
N ALA A 90 7.01 24.65 -21.39
CA ALA A 90 8.21 25.20 -21.98
C ALA A 90 8.66 26.48 -21.25
N HIS A 91 9.20 26.31 -20.03
CA HIS A 91 10.23 27.16 -19.42
C HIS A 91 10.98 26.32 -18.35
N MET A 92 11.89 25.45 -18.81
CA MET A 92 12.99 24.89 -18.01
C MET A 92 14.28 25.13 -18.78
#